data_AF-A0A251XS98-F1
#
_entry.id   AF-A0A251XS98-F1
#
_cell.length_a   1.000
_cell.length_b   1.000
_cell.length_c   1.000
_cell.angle_alpha   90.00
_cell.angle_beta   90.00
_cell.angle_gamma   90.00
#
_symmetry.space_group_name_H-M   'P 1'
#
loop_
_entity.id
_entity.type
_entity.pdbx_description
1 polymer ?
#
loop_
_entity_poly.entity_id
_entity_poly.type
_entity_poly.pdbx_seq_one_letter_code
_entity_poly.pdbx_strand_id
1 'polypeptide(L)'
;MLRSRVRAIFGGHAAEADSVVRFSSAGTIAAEGQRMPEQAAELSVRYGGDPSEHQARFLTPGIIQGVDLVLTMAREHRSAVVRAVPRANRFTFTIREFAALFEHLVEVTGDEKHIACDGDVPAQLRALIPLVAAQRGVTLPPAHEDDYDVVDPYRRSQATYDASGEQAGGAIESILESVRAVTRTDAPRLRG
;
A
#
# COMPACT_ATOMS: atom_id res chain seq x y z
N MET A 1 -6.86 8.04 -5.38
CA MET A 1 -5.59 8.34 -4.71
C MET A 1 -4.48 7.42 -5.20
N LEU A 2 -4.50 6.11 -4.90
CA LEU A 2 -3.39 5.21 -5.23
C LEU A 2 -3.19 5.04 -6.75
N ARG A 3 -4.28 4.82 -7.50
CA ARG A 3 -4.27 4.64 -8.98
C ARG A 3 -3.66 5.85 -9.72
N SER A 4 -4.10 7.06 -9.39
CA SER A 4 -3.66 8.30 -10.04
C SER A 4 -2.20 8.65 -9.74
N ARG A 5 -1.71 8.32 -8.54
CA ARG A 5 -0.31 8.59 -8.15
C ARG A 5 0.67 7.54 -8.65
N VAL A 6 0.24 6.27 -8.71
CA VAL A 6 0.99 5.18 -9.34
C VAL A 6 1.21 5.44 -10.84
N ARG A 7 0.19 5.97 -11.53
CA ARG A 7 0.30 6.46 -12.93
C ARG A 7 1.42 7.49 -13.12
N ALA A 8 1.68 8.34 -12.14
CA ALA A 8 2.73 9.36 -12.21
C ALA A 8 4.14 8.83 -11.93
N ILE A 9 4.28 7.61 -11.40
CA ILE A 9 5.58 6.99 -11.10
C ILE A 9 6.15 6.30 -12.34
N PHE A 10 5.28 5.66 -13.13
CA PHE A 10 5.69 4.77 -14.23
C PHE A 10 5.79 5.44 -15.61
N GLY A 11 5.66 6.77 -15.70
CA GLY A 11 6.13 7.57 -16.85
C GLY A 11 5.72 7.09 -18.25
N GLY A 12 4.45 7.27 -18.62
CA GLY A 12 3.98 7.18 -20.01
C GLY A 12 2.74 6.31 -20.19
N HIS A 13 1.65 6.94 -20.65
CA HIS A 13 0.33 6.36 -20.98
C HIS A 13 -0.50 5.79 -19.80
N ALA A 14 -1.57 6.51 -19.45
CA ALA A 14 -2.54 6.16 -18.41
C ALA A 14 -3.22 4.78 -18.59
N ALA A 15 -3.09 4.15 -19.76
CA ALA A 15 -3.58 2.80 -20.05
C ALA A 15 -2.64 1.68 -19.55
N GLU A 16 -1.35 1.95 -19.33
CA GLU A 16 -0.37 0.94 -18.87
C GLU A 16 -0.28 0.80 -17.35
N ALA A 17 -0.55 1.85 -16.56
CA ALA A 17 -0.43 1.72 -15.10
C ALA A 17 -1.48 0.77 -14.46
N ASP A 18 -2.72 0.76 -14.99
CA ASP A 18 -3.74 -0.23 -14.58
C ASP A 18 -3.48 -1.62 -15.19
N SER A 19 -2.66 -1.72 -16.25
CA SER A 19 -2.19 -3.01 -16.79
C SER A 19 -1.01 -3.59 -15.99
N VAL A 20 -0.25 -2.74 -15.28
CA VAL A 20 0.91 -3.10 -14.46
C VAL A 20 0.52 -3.43 -13.00
N VAL A 21 -0.34 -2.64 -12.36
CA VAL A 21 -0.77 -2.88 -10.96
C VAL A 21 -2.29 -2.77 -10.82
N ARG A 22 -2.92 -3.82 -10.29
CA ARG A 22 -4.37 -3.84 -9.99
C ARG A 22 -4.62 -3.47 -8.54
N PHE A 23 -5.45 -2.44 -8.34
CA PHE A 23 -5.87 -2.00 -7.00
C PHE A 23 -7.30 -2.41 -6.71
N SER A 24 -7.51 -2.93 -5.50
CA SER A 24 -8.81 -3.40 -5.05
C SER A 24 -8.93 -3.23 -3.53
N SER A 25 -10.12 -2.90 -3.05
CA SER A 25 -10.42 -2.82 -1.61
C SER A 25 -11.52 -3.82 -1.24
N ALA A 26 -11.51 -4.24 0.03
CA ALA A 26 -12.53 -5.08 0.64
C ALA A 26 -12.55 -4.84 2.16
N GLY A 27 -13.73 -4.89 2.78
CA GLY A 27 -13.88 -4.68 4.22
C GLY A 27 -14.09 -6.00 4.97
N THR A 28 -13.66 -6.04 6.23
CA THR A 28 -13.88 -7.18 7.15
C THR A 28 -15.29 -7.19 7.76
N ILE A 29 -15.95 -6.02 7.83
CA ILE A 29 -17.29 -5.82 8.43
C ILE A 29 -18.23 -5.09 7.43
N ALA A 30 -17.91 -5.10 6.14
CA ALA A 30 -18.60 -4.27 5.15
C ALA A 30 -20.09 -4.63 5.01
N ALA A 31 -21.01 -3.68 5.16
CA ALA A 31 -22.37 -3.86 4.64
C ALA A 31 -22.31 -3.76 3.11
N GLU A 32 -22.63 -4.86 2.43
CA GLU A 32 -22.55 -4.98 0.97
C GLU A 32 -23.31 -3.84 0.25
N GLY A 33 -22.66 -3.18 -0.72
CA GLY A 33 -23.27 -2.15 -1.56
C GLY A 33 -23.46 -0.76 -0.93
N GLN A 34 -22.97 -0.51 0.29
CA GLN A 34 -22.99 0.84 0.87
C GLN A 34 -22.05 1.78 0.11
N ARG A 35 -22.53 3.02 -0.11
CA ARG A 35 -21.70 4.12 -0.63
C ARG A 35 -20.67 4.52 0.42
N MET A 36 -19.55 5.08 -0.04
CA MET A 36 -18.54 5.67 0.83
C MET A 36 -19.19 6.77 1.69
N PRO A 37 -18.92 6.84 3.01
CA PRO A 37 -19.36 7.96 3.85
C PRO A 37 -18.94 9.30 3.23
N GLU A 38 -19.77 10.32 3.33
CA GLU A 38 -19.54 11.62 2.68
C GLU A 38 -18.17 12.22 3.03
N GLN A 39 -17.80 12.20 4.31
CA GLN A 39 -16.49 12.70 4.77
C GLN A 39 -15.32 11.90 4.17
N ALA A 40 -15.47 10.59 4.05
CA ALA A 40 -14.46 9.74 3.42
C ALA A 40 -14.41 9.97 1.90
N ALA A 41 -15.53 10.28 1.26
CA ALA A 41 -15.61 10.61 -0.16
C ALA A 41 -14.92 11.95 -0.45
N GLU A 42 -15.15 12.97 0.38
CA GLU A 42 -14.48 14.27 0.30
C GLU A 42 -12.96 14.13 0.46
N LEU A 43 -12.52 13.35 1.45
CA LEU A 43 -11.09 13.04 1.62
C LEU A 43 -10.53 12.27 0.41
N SER A 44 -11.24 11.27 -0.09
CA SER A 44 -10.84 10.53 -1.29
C SER A 44 -10.60 11.50 -2.46
N VAL A 45 -11.52 12.43 -2.70
CA VAL A 45 -11.38 13.48 -3.73
C VAL A 45 -10.18 14.39 -3.45
N ARG A 46 -10.00 14.87 -2.20
CA ARG A 46 -8.87 15.70 -1.79
C ARG A 46 -7.52 15.04 -2.11
N TYR A 47 -7.44 13.72 -1.96
CA TYR A 47 -6.24 12.96 -2.29
C TYR A 47 -6.22 12.39 -3.74
N GLY A 48 -7.08 12.91 -4.62
CA GLY A 48 -7.10 12.55 -6.05
C GLY A 48 -7.68 11.16 -6.33
N GLY A 49 -8.61 10.70 -5.50
CA GLY A 49 -9.44 9.51 -5.72
C GLY A 49 -10.80 9.83 -6.31
N ASP A 50 -11.44 8.78 -6.80
CA ASP A 50 -12.79 8.82 -7.32
C ASP A 50 -13.67 7.94 -6.41
N PRO A 51 -14.57 8.53 -5.60
CA PRO A 51 -15.48 7.77 -4.75
C PRO A 51 -16.69 7.20 -5.51
N SER A 52 -16.94 7.63 -6.76
CA SER A 52 -18.15 7.25 -7.51
C SER A 52 -18.17 5.79 -7.94
N GLU A 53 -16.98 5.19 -8.15
CA GLU A 53 -16.83 3.76 -8.46
C GLU A 53 -16.71 2.88 -7.21
N HIS A 54 -16.77 3.45 -6.00
CA HIS A 54 -16.59 2.68 -4.77
C HIS A 54 -17.78 1.75 -4.53
N GLN A 55 -17.49 0.44 -4.43
CA GLN A 55 -18.43 -0.56 -3.99
C GLN A 55 -17.86 -1.33 -2.81
N ALA A 56 -18.52 -1.21 -1.66
CA ALA A 56 -18.20 -1.98 -0.48
C ALA A 56 -18.49 -3.48 -0.76
N ARG A 57 -17.48 -4.32 -0.56
CA ARG A 57 -17.58 -5.78 -0.65
C ARG A 57 -16.88 -6.44 0.53
N PHE A 58 -17.35 -7.61 0.90
CA PHE A 58 -16.74 -8.41 1.94
C PHE A 58 -15.37 -8.95 1.50
N LEU A 59 -14.45 -8.95 2.45
CA LEU A 59 -13.19 -9.67 2.32
C LEU A 59 -13.47 -11.17 2.37
N THR A 60 -13.08 -11.89 1.32
CA THR A 60 -13.21 -13.35 1.25
C THR A 60 -11.83 -14.00 1.11
N PRO A 61 -11.65 -15.28 1.54
CA PRO A 61 -10.41 -16.01 1.32
C PRO A 61 -9.98 -16.05 -0.16
N GLY A 62 -10.94 -16.13 -1.09
CA GLY A 62 -10.67 -16.12 -2.52
C GLY A 62 -10.05 -14.80 -3.02
N ILE A 63 -10.48 -13.66 -2.46
CA ILE A 63 -9.85 -12.36 -2.76
C ILE A 63 -8.42 -12.34 -2.24
N ILE A 64 -8.19 -12.81 -1.01
CA ILE A 64 -6.86 -12.80 -0.38
C ILE A 64 -5.87 -13.68 -1.14
N GLN A 65 -6.31 -14.82 -1.66
CA GLN A 65 -5.46 -15.74 -2.43
C GLN A 65 -5.10 -15.21 -3.82
N GLY A 66 -5.88 -14.27 -4.37
CA GLY A 66 -5.69 -13.72 -5.71
C GLY A 66 -4.84 -12.45 -5.78
N VAL A 67 -4.23 -12.02 -4.67
CA VAL A 67 -3.43 -10.79 -4.60
C VAL A 67 -2.01 -11.06 -4.13
N ASP A 68 -1.07 -10.26 -4.62
CA ASP A 68 0.34 -10.34 -4.25
C ASP A 68 0.64 -9.61 -2.92
N LEU A 69 -0.15 -8.60 -2.56
CA LEU A 69 0.02 -7.73 -1.38
C LEU A 69 -1.34 -7.34 -0.79
N VAL A 70 -1.43 -7.39 0.54
CA VAL A 70 -2.58 -6.89 1.31
C VAL A 70 -2.09 -5.79 2.26
N LEU A 71 -2.66 -4.59 2.13
CA LEU A 71 -2.43 -3.47 3.03
C LEU A 71 -3.70 -3.19 3.83
N THR A 72 -3.60 -3.27 5.15
CA THR A 72 -4.71 -3.01 6.07
C THR A 72 -4.54 -1.68 6.79
N MET A 73 -5.65 -1.11 7.28
CA MET A 73 -5.59 0.15 8.04
C MET A 73 -5.14 -0.07 9.48
N ALA A 74 -5.39 -1.25 10.05
CA ALA A 74 -5.03 -1.57 11.43
C ALA A 74 -4.61 -3.04 11.59
N ARG A 75 -3.97 -3.36 12.71
CA ARG A 75 -3.48 -4.70 13.05
C ARG A 75 -4.59 -5.72 13.26
N GLU A 76 -5.75 -5.29 13.77
CA GLU A 76 -6.92 -6.15 13.90
C GLU A 76 -7.41 -6.66 12.53
N HIS A 77 -7.38 -5.80 11.51
CA HIS A 77 -7.71 -6.14 10.12
C HIS A 77 -6.68 -7.12 9.54
N ARG A 78 -5.38 -6.86 9.75
CA ARG A 78 -4.31 -7.80 9.37
C ARG A 78 -4.51 -9.16 10.04
N SER A 79 -4.85 -9.16 11.33
CA SER A 79 -5.11 -10.40 12.07
C SER A 79 -6.32 -11.16 11.51
N ALA A 80 -7.36 -10.46 11.08
CA ALA A 80 -8.51 -11.08 10.41
C ALA A 80 -8.14 -11.75 9.09
N VAL A 81 -7.31 -11.08 8.26
CA VAL A 81 -6.78 -11.65 7.00
C VAL A 81 -5.97 -12.92 7.28
N VAL A 82 -5.04 -12.87 8.23
CA VAL A 82 -4.17 -14.01 8.57
C VAL A 82 -4.95 -15.17 9.19
N ARG A 83 -5.98 -14.89 10.01
CA ARG A 83 -6.88 -15.94 10.52
C ARG A 83 -7.65 -16.63 9.40
N ALA A 84 -8.11 -15.88 8.39
CA ALA A 84 -8.82 -16.44 7.24
C ALA A 84 -7.88 -17.22 6.31
N VAL A 85 -6.67 -16.72 6.09
CA VAL A 85 -5.65 -17.35 5.22
C VAL A 85 -4.27 -17.24 5.90
N PRO A 86 -3.82 -18.26 6.65
CA PRO A 86 -2.56 -18.19 7.42
C PRO A 86 -1.32 -17.88 6.57
N ARG A 87 -1.28 -18.35 5.31
CA ARG A 87 -0.18 -18.07 4.38
C ARG A 87 -0.07 -16.58 4.01
N ALA A 88 -1.15 -15.82 4.16
CA ALA A 88 -1.19 -14.39 3.85
C ALA A 88 -0.31 -13.54 4.77
N ASN A 89 0.15 -14.08 5.92
CA ASN A 89 1.07 -13.37 6.82
C ASN A 89 2.33 -12.83 6.10
N ARG A 90 2.79 -13.53 5.05
CA ARG A 90 3.99 -13.16 4.27
C ARG A 90 3.81 -11.89 3.43
N PHE A 91 2.57 -11.54 3.09
CA PHE A 91 2.24 -10.44 2.19
C PHE A 91 1.14 -9.52 2.74
N THR A 92 0.80 -9.64 4.02
CA THR A 92 -0.21 -8.80 4.69
C THR A 92 0.46 -7.91 5.71
N PHE A 93 0.28 -6.60 5.59
CA PHE A 93 0.86 -5.57 6.44
C PHE A 93 -0.21 -4.54 6.80
N THR A 94 -0.01 -3.79 7.89
CA THR A 94 -0.68 -2.49 7.94
C THR A 94 0.00 -1.53 6.96
N ILE A 95 -0.72 -0.53 6.47
CA ILE A 95 -0.17 0.39 5.46
C ILE A 95 1.04 1.18 6.00
N ARG A 96 1.00 1.58 7.26
CA ARG A 96 2.09 2.30 7.93
C ARG A 96 3.28 1.40 8.25
N GLU A 97 3.03 0.14 8.67
CA GLU A 97 4.07 -0.87 8.85
C GLU A 97 4.82 -1.09 7.53
N PHE A 98 4.10 -1.31 6.42
CA PHE A 98 4.73 -1.56 5.12
C PHE A 98 5.57 -0.37 4.66
N ALA A 99 5.07 0.86 4.84
CA ALA A 99 5.82 2.08 4.53
C ALA A 99 7.15 2.15 5.30
N ALA A 100 7.11 1.97 6.63
CA ALA A 100 8.30 2.02 7.48
C ALA A 100 9.33 0.94 7.14
N LEU A 101 8.88 -0.29 6.87
CA LEU A 101 9.79 -1.38 6.48
C LEU A 101 10.43 -1.14 5.12
N PHE A 102 9.70 -0.54 4.18
CA PHE A 102 10.21 -0.26 2.85
C PHE A 102 11.18 0.92 2.86
N GLU A 103 10.89 1.97 3.62
CA GLU A 103 11.82 3.07 3.86
C GLU A 103 13.14 2.58 4.46
N HIS A 104 13.07 1.75 5.50
CA HIS A 104 14.26 1.12 6.09
C HIS A 104 15.01 0.23 5.10
N LEU A 105 14.30 -0.54 4.25
CA LEU A 105 14.95 -1.33 3.20
C LEU A 105 15.77 -0.42 2.28
N VAL A 106 15.19 0.70 1.83
CA VAL A 106 15.86 1.67 0.96
C VAL A 106 17.09 2.26 1.65
N GLU A 107 16.97 2.66 2.92
CA GLU A 107 18.08 3.19 3.72
C GLU A 107 19.25 2.20 3.84
N VAL A 108 18.96 0.94 4.17
CA VAL A 108 19.99 -0.09 4.37
C VAL A 108 20.63 -0.53 3.05
N THR A 109 19.88 -0.53 1.94
CA THR A 109 20.46 -0.82 0.62
C THR A 109 21.34 0.31 0.05
N GLY A 110 21.24 1.53 0.58
CA GLY A 110 22.11 2.65 0.21
C GLY A 110 22.07 3.03 -1.29
N ASP A 111 23.17 3.62 -1.79
CA ASP A 111 23.37 3.98 -3.21
C ASP A 111 23.72 2.79 -4.12
N GLU A 112 23.79 1.55 -3.58
CA GLU A 112 23.84 0.31 -4.37
C GLU A 112 22.46 0.04 -4.97
N LYS A 113 22.03 0.95 -5.84
CA LYS A 113 20.71 1.10 -6.43
C LYS A 113 20.35 -0.01 -7.40
N HIS A 114 20.39 -1.27 -7.02
CA HIS A 114 19.69 -2.29 -7.80
C HIS A 114 19.24 -3.44 -6.91
N ILE A 115 17.96 -3.44 -6.54
CA ILE A 115 17.25 -4.71 -6.53
C ILE A 115 17.03 -5.03 -8.03
N ALA A 116 18.10 -5.49 -8.71
CA ALA A 116 18.07 -5.90 -10.10
C ALA A 116 17.22 -7.16 -10.19
N CYS A 117 15.91 -6.98 -10.24
CA CYS A 117 15.00 -8.02 -10.64
C CYS A 117 14.94 -7.98 -12.17
N ASP A 118 15.54 -8.96 -12.81
CA ASP A 118 15.29 -9.24 -14.23
C ASP A 118 13.78 -9.43 -14.43
N GLY A 119 13.19 -8.69 -15.38
CA GLY A 119 11.76 -8.80 -15.68
C GLY A 119 11.08 -7.47 -15.98
N ASP A 120 9.77 -7.57 -16.21
CA ASP A 120 8.90 -6.41 -16.35
C ASP A 120 8.64 -5.73 -14.99
N VAL A 121 8.13 -4.49 -15.03
CA VAL A 121 7.79 -3.72 -13.81
C VAL A 121 6.91 -4.52 -12.83
N PRO A 122 5.85 -5.24 -13.26
CA PRO A 122 5.07 -6.10 -12.35
C PRO A 122 5.89 -7.18 -11.64
N ALA A 123 6.84 -7.83 -12.32
CA ALA A 123 7.72 -8.81 -11.69
C ALA A 123 8.64 -8.16 -10.66
N GLN A 124 9.19 -6.99 -10.98
CA GLN A 124 10.03 -6.23 -10.05
C GLN A 124 9.26 -5.85 -8.77
N LEU A 125 8.05 -5.31 -8.91
CA LEU A 125 7.21 -4.96 -7.75
C LEU A 125 6.85 -6.17 -6.88
N ARG A 126 6.53 -7.32 -7.48
CA ARG A 126 6.26 -8.56 -6.74
C ARG A 126 7.49 -9.05 -5.97
N ALA A 127 8.69 -8.90 -6.54
CA ALA A 127 9.94 -9.31 -5.90
C ALA A 127 10.33 -8.43 -4.71
N LEU A 128 9.84 -7.18 -4.64
CA LEU A 128 10.08 -6.29 -3.49
C LEU A 128 9.33 -6.74 -2.24
N ILE A 129 8.15 -7.35 -2.37
CA ILE A 129 7.29 -7.75 -1.25
C ILE A 129 8.02 -8.67 -0.24
N PRO A 130 8.67 -9.78 -0.65
CA PRO A 130 9.42 -10.61 0.29
C PRO A 130 10.65 -9.91 0.88
N LEU A 131 11.26 -8.95 0.17
CA LEU A 131 12.41 -8.18 0.67
C LEU A 131 11.99 -7.21 1.78
N VAL A 132 10.85 -6.53 1.60
CA VAL A 132 10.22 -5.70 2.64
C VAL A 132 9.78 -6.58 3.82
N ALA A 133 9.17 -7.75 3.54
CA ALA A 133 8.77 -8.69 4.59
C ALA A 133 9.94 -9.16 5.46
N ALA A 134 11.13 -9.33 4.88
CA ALA A 134 12.33 -9.75 5.60
C ALA A 134 12.82 -8.71 6.63
N GLN A 135 12.38 -7.45 6.51
CA GLN A 135 12.74 -6.39 7.46
C GLN A 135 11.99 -6.47 8.80
N ARG A 136 10.92 -7.28 8.91
CA ARG A 136 10.06 -7.41 10.11
C ARG A 136 10.75 -7.88 11.40
N GLY A 137 12.00 -8.31 11.33
CA GLY A 137 12.81 -8.67 12.50
C GLY A 137 14.14 -7.91 12.60
N VAL A 138 14.37 -6.94 11.70
CA VAL A 138 15.61 -6.18 11.59
C VAL A 138 15.38 -4.72 11.96
N THR A 139 14.22 -4.16 11.59
CA THR A 139 13.82 -2.81 11.97
C THR A 139 13.47 -2.75 13.46
N LEU A 140 13.85 -1.64 14.11
CA LEU A 140 13.44 -1.39 15.50
C LEU A 140 11.92 -1.42 15.59
N PRO A 141 11.35 -2.15 16.58
CA PRO A 141 9.92 -2.12 16.79
C PRO A 141 9.48 -0.69 17.13
N PRO A 142 8.25 -0.31 16.77
CA PRO A 142 7.73 1.01 17.12
C PRO A 142 7.68 1.17 18.65
N ALA A 143 7.67 2.43 19.11
CA ALA A 143 7.58 2.74 20.54
C ALA A 143 6.27 2.21 21.12
N HIS A 144 5.19 2.32 20.35
CA HIS A 144 3.90 1.71 20.64
C HIS A 144 3.44 0.82 19.49
N GLU A 145 2.87 -0.30 19.88
CA GLU A 145 2.28 -1.29 19.00
C GLU A 145 1.23 -0.69 18.04
N ASP A 146 0.50 0.34 18.47
CA ASP A 146 -0.52 1.06 17.70
C ASP A 146 0.05 2.09 16.71
N ASP A 147 1.37 2.36 16.74
CA ASP A 147 1.99 3.38 15.87
C ASP A 147 1.88 3.00 14.38
N TYR A 148 1.62 1.73 14.08
CA TYR A 148 1.39 1.24 12.73
C TYR A 148 -0.09 1.17 12.34
N ASP A 149 -1.00 1.57 13.23
CA ASP A 149 -2.42 1.66 12.93
C ASP A 149 -2.77 3.05 12.40
N VAL A 150 -3.69 3.09 11.45
CA VAL A 150 -4.38 4.29 11.00
C VAL A 150 -5.60 4.46 11.89
N VAL A 151 -5.80 5.67 12.43
CA VAL A 151 -6.95 5.96 13.29
C VAL A 151 -8.26 5.73 12.52
N ASP A 152 -9.20 5.01 13.13
CA ASP A 152 -10.53 4.77 12.54
C ASP A 152 -11.43 6.00 12.71
N PRO A 153 -11.83 6.66 11.61
CA PRO A 153 -12.66 7.86 11.67
C PRO A 153 -14.17 7.55 11.70
N TYR A 154 -14.58 6.28 11.63
CA TYR A 154 -16.00 5.94 11.48
C TYR A 154 -16.86 6.48 12.64
N ARG A 155 -17.87 7.29 12.28
CA ARG A 155 -18.76 8.00 13.23
C ARG A 155 -18.01 8.92 14.22
N ARG A 156 -16.83 9.41 13.85
CA ARG A 156 -16.03 10.37 14.63
C ARG A 156 -16.10 11.78 14.03
N SER A 157 -15.36 12.71 14.65
CA SER A 157 -15.31 14.10 14.23
C SER A 157 -14.55 14.29 12.92
N GLN A 158 -14.74 15.44 12.26
CA GLN A 158 -13.99 15.79 11.05
C GLN A 158 -12.47 15.77 11.28
N ALA A 159 -12.01 16.24 12.45
CA ALA A 159 -10.59 16.18 12.82
C ALA A 159 -10.04 14.74 12.85
N THR A 160 -10.84 13.73 13.25
CA THR A 160 -10.43 12.33 13.19
C THR A 160 -10.38 11.81 11.74
N TYR A 161 -11.32 12.25 10.90
CA TYR A 161 -11.29 11.98 9.46
C TYR A 161 -10.02 12.55 8.81
N ASP A 162 -9.70 13.82 9.08
CA ASP A 162 -8.50 14.47 8.55
C ASP A 162 -7.22 13.73 9.03
N ALA A 163 -7.12 13.40 10.32
CA ALA A 163 -5.98 12.65 10.86
C ALA A 163 -5.84 11.25 10.22
N SER A 164 -6.95 10.54 10.00
CA SER A 164 -6.97 9.25 9.31
C SER A 164 -6.47 9.38 7.86
N GLY A 165 -6.94 10.42 7.16
CA GLY A 165 -6.54 10.76 5.80
C GLY A 165 -5.05 11.10 5.71
N GLU A 166 -4.51 11.89 6.63
CA GLU A 166 -3.09 12.25 6.70
C GLU A 166 -2.21 11.02 6.94
N GLN A 167 -2.59 10.16 7.89
CA GLN A 167 -1.82 8.95 8.21
C GLN A 167 -1.80 7.95 7.04
N ALA A 168 -2.96 7.67 6.44
CA ALA A 168 -3.02 6.78 5.28
C ALA A 168 -2.33 7.40 4.06
N GLY A 169 -2.51 8.71 3.84
CA GLY A 169 -1.94 9.43 2.72
C GLY A 169 -0.43 9.53 2.78
N GLY A 170 0.14 9.86 3.95
CA GLY A 170 1.58 9.91 4.17
C GLY A 170 2.24 8.54 4.00
N ALA A 171 1.62 7.47 4.49
CA ALA A 171 2.11 6.11 4.27
C ALA A 171 2.12 5.73 2.77
N ILE A 172 1.07 6.11 2.03
CA ILE A 172 1.02 5.94 0.58
C ILE A 172 2.16 6.70 -0.10
N GLU A 173 2.36 7.97 0.26
CA GLU A 173 3.42 8.80 -0.31
C GLU A 173 4.81 8.20 -0.09
N SER A 174 5.12 7.78 1.13
CA SER A 174 6.38 7.10 1.48
C SER A 174 6.60 5.80 0.66
N ILE A 175 5.56 4.98 0.50
CA ILE A 175 5.65 3.76 -0.33
C ILE A 175 5.96 4.13 -1.79
N LEU A 176 5.29 5.13 -2.34
CA LEU A 176 5.48 5.56 -3.72
C LEU A 176 6.86 6.17 -3.96
N GLU A 177 7.39 6.90 -2.99
CA GLU A 177 8.76 7.42 -3.00
C GLU A 177 9.78 6.29 -2.92
N SER A 178 9.56 5.30 -2.06
CA SER A 178 10.41 4.11 -1.96
C SER A 178 10.42 3.31 -3.26
N VAL A 179 9.25 3.11 -3.89
CA VAL A 179 9.16 2.51 -5.24
C VAL A 179 9.98 3.32 -6.24
N ARG A 180 9.81 4.66 -6.29
CA ARG A 180 10.59 5.52 -7.19
C ARG A 180 12.10 5.41 -6.94
N ALA A 181 12.52 5.33 -5.69
CA ALA A 181 13.94 5.23 -5.33
C ALA A 181 14.55 3.94 -5.88
N VAL A 182 13.80 2.84 -5.86
CA VAL A 182 14.27 1.54 -6.38
C VAL A 182 14.02 1.35 -7.88
N THR A 183 13.10 2.09 -8.51
CA THR A 183 12.76 1.97 -9.94
C THR A 183 13.34 3.06 -10.85
N ARG A 184 13.73 4.25 -10.35
CA ARG A 184 14.34 5.31 -11.19
C ARG A 184 15.71 4.88 -11.70
N THR A 185 15.69 4.39 -12.93
CA THR A 185 16.85 4.19 -13.79
C THR A 185 17.08 5.48 -14.59
N ASP A 186 17.97 6.34 -14.13
CA ASP A 186 18.67 7.29 -14.99
C ASP A 186 20.12 7.39 -14.51
N ALA A 187 20.87 6.32 -14.78
CA ALA A 187 22.31 6.42 -14.97
C ALA A 187 22.58 5.98 -16.41
N PRO A 188 23.36 6.73 -17.20
CA PRO A 188 23.68 6.34 -18.56
C PRO A 188 24.39 4.98 -18.47
N ARG A 189 23.85 3.98 -19.16
CA ARG A 189 24.60 2.76 -19.44
C ARG A 189 25.78 3.20 -20.29
N LEU A 190 26.95 3.38 -19.68
CA LEU A 190 28.19 3.49 -20.44
C LEU A 190 28.38 2.15 -21.15
N ARG A 191 27.93 2.12 -22.41
CA ARG A 191 28.36 1.15 -23.40
C ARG A 191 29.70 1.62 -23.94
N GLY A 192 30.67 0.70 -23.99
CA GLY A 192 31.88 0.83 -24.81
C GLY A 192 33.10 1.17 -23.99
#